data_AF-A0A3M1QAW4-F1
#
_entry.id   AF-A0A3M1QAW4-F1
#
_cell.length_a   1.000
_cell.length_b   1.000
_cell.length_c   1.000
_cell.angle_alpha   90.00
_cell.angle_beta   90.00
_cell.angle_gamma   90.00
#
_symmetry.space_group_name_H-M   'P 1'
#
loop_
_entity.id
_entity.type
_entity.pdbx_description
1 polymer ?
#
loop_
_entity_poly.entity_id
_entity_poly.type
_entity_poly.pdbx_seq_one_letter_code
_entity_poly.pdbx_strand_id
1 'polypeptide(L)' 'MAETVIANIELPMDAIRRFCEQWGVSEFALFGSVLRDDFSNESDIDVIVQSRDGIH' A
#
# COMPACT_ATOMS: atom_id res chain seq x y z
N MET A 1 -3.55 8.92 14.82
CA MET A 1 -3.24 9.97 13.83
C MET A 1 -2.92 9.22 12.56
N ALA A 2 -3.73 9.39 11.51
CA ALA A 2 -3.47 8.70 10.25
C ALA A 2 -2.16 9.24 9.67
N GLU A 3 -1.17 8.38 9.45
CA GLU A 3 -0.05 8.69 8.57
C GLU A 3 -0.65 8.98 7.19
N THR A 4 -0.67 10.25 6.79
CA THR A 4 -1.15 10.65 5.48
C THR A 4 -0.12 10.24 4.44
N VAL A 5 -0.35 9.10 3.80
CA VAL A 5 0.36 8.73 2.58
C VAL A 5 -0.21 9.59 1.45
N ILE A 6 0.65 10.30 0.71
CA ILE A 6 0.22 11.09 -0.46
C ILE A 6 -0.13 10.09 -1.57
N ALA A 7 -1.41 9.84 -1.76
CA ALA A 7 -1.95 8.99 -2.81
C ALA A 7 -3.25 9.60 -3.33
N ASN A 8 -3.55 9.40 -4.62
CA ASN A 8 -4.78 9.92 -5.24
C ASN A 8 -6.04 9.10 -4.89
N ILE A 9 -5.98 8.30 -3.82
CA ILE A 9 -7.05 7.43 -3.34
C ILE A 9 -7.13 7.44 -1.82
N GLU A 10 -8.34 7.27 -1.29
CA GLU A 10 -8.53 6.97 0.13
C GLU A 10 -8.14 5.52 0.41
N LEU A 11 -7.21 5.33 1.35
CA LEU A 11 -6.74 4.01 1.73
C LEU A 11 -7.48 3.50 2.97
N PRO A 12 -8.07 2.29 2.94
CA PRO A 12 -8.66 1.66 4.11
C PRO A 12 -7.56 1.13 5.05
N MET A 13 -6.89 2.05 5.75
CA MET A 13 -5.68 1.77 6.52
C MET A 13 -5.86 0.65 7.56
N ASP A 14 -7.02 0.53 8.19
CA ASP A 14 -7.30 -0.56 9.13
C ASP A 14 -7.33 -1.94 8.46
N ALA A 15 -7.89 -2.03 7.25
CA ALA A 15 -7.92 -3.27 6.48
C ALA A 15 -6.52 -3.65 5.98
N ILE A 16 -5.76 -2.67 5.49
CA ILE A 16 -4.36 -2.85 5.06
C ILE A 16 -3.49 -3.30 6.22
N ARG A 17 -3.64 -2.69 7.41
CA ARG A 17 -2.92 -3.09 8.61
C ARG A 17 -3.23 -4.53 9.01
N ARG A 18 -4.51 -4.92 9.03
CA ARG A 18 -4.92 -6.31 9.31
C ARG A 18 -4.37 -7.29 8.28
N PHE A 19 -4.37 -6.92 7.01
CA PHE A 19 -3.74 -7.71 5.95
C PHE A 19 -2.25 -7.91 6.24
N CYS A 20 -1.53 -6.84 6.55
CA CYS A 20 -0.10 -6.93 6.84
C CYS A 20 0.20 -7.82 8.05
N GLU A 21 -0.60 -7.71 9.12
CA GLU A 21 -0.49 -8.55 10.31
C GLU A 21 -0.77 -10.03 10.02
N GLN A 22 -1.81 -10.32 9.23
CA GLN A 22 -2.21 -11.69 8.89
C GLN A 22 -1.16 -12.42 8.05
N TRP A 23 -0.54 -11.70 7.12
CA TRP A 23 0.39 -12.28 6.13
C TRP A 23 1.85 -12.01 6.45
N GLY A 24 2.15 -11.41 7.61
CA GLY A 24 3.52 -11.14 8.05
C GLY A 24 4.24 -10.12 7.17
N VAL A 25 3.54 -9.12 6.63
CA VAL A 25 4.15 -8.04 5.85
C VAL A 25 4.75 -7.00 6.81
N SER A 26 6.05 -6.72 6.70
CA SER A 26 6.72 -5.64 7.46
C SER A 26 6.51 -4.27 6.85
N GLU A 27 6.38 -4.18 5.53
CA GLU A 27 6.21 -2.92 4.81
C GLU A 27 5.23 -3.09 3.65
N PHE A 28 4.30 -2.14 3.50
CA PHE A 28 3.35 -2.06 2.40
C PHE A 28 3.45 -0.67 1.80
N ALA A 29 3.86 -0.57 0.54
CA ALA A 29 4.09 0.69 -0.14
C ALA A 29 3.34 0.74 -1.48
N LEU A 30 2.74 1.89 -1.77
CA LEU A 30 2.22 2.21 -3.10
C LEU A 30 3.36 2.71 -3.99
N PHE A 31 3.31 2.38 -5.27
CA PHE A 31 4.20 2.98 -6.27
C PHE A 31 3.47 3.16 -7.60
N GLY A 32 4.14 3.76 -8.59
CA GLY A 32 3.57 3.91 -9.93
C GLY A 32 2.55 5.04 -10.05
N SER A 33 1.56 4.84 -10.92
CA SER A 33 0.61 5.88 -11.36
C SER A 33 -0.23 6.46 -10.23
N VAL A 34 -0.55 5.69 -9.20
CA VAL A 34 -1.38 6.11 -8.03
C VAL A 34 -0.83 7.32 -7.27
N LEU A 35 0.47 7.59 -7.39
CA LEU A 35 1.15 8.73 -6.76
C LEU A 35 1.20 9.98 -7.65
N ARG A 36 0.79 9.88 -8.91
CA ARG A 36 0.90 10.95 -9.92
C ARG A 36 -0.44 11.61 -10.16
N ASP A 37 -0.43 12.87 -10.58
CA ASP A 37 -1.64 13.67 -10.82
C ASP A 37 -2.50 13.18 -11.99
N ASP A 38 -1.98 12.29 -12.85
CA ASP A 38 -2.71 11.69 -13.97
C ASP A 38 -3.36 10.34 -13.63
N PHE A 39 -3.40 9.96 -12.35
CA PHE A 39 -4.13 8.77 -11.90
C PHE A 39 -5.62 8.86 -12.23
N SER A 40 -6.18 7.77 -12.75
CA SER A 40 -7.57 7.70 -13.20
C SER A 40 -8.23 6.39 -12.78
N ASN A 41 -9.55 6.29 -12.96
CA ASN A 41 -10.30 5.06 -12.66
C ASN A 41 -9.95 3.89 -13.58
N GLU A 42 -9.19 4.12 -14.65
CA GLU A 42 -8.67 3.08 -15.54
C GLU A 42 -7.24 2.64 -15.16
N SER A 43 -6.62 3.33 -14.20
CA SER A 43 -5.26 3.01 -13.74
C SER A 43 -5.27 1.87 -12.74
N ASP A 44 -4.30 0.97 -12.87
CA ASP A 44 -4.04 -0.06 -11.87
C ASP A 44 -3.46 0.55 -10.57
N ILE A 45 -3.56 -0.20 -9.47
CA ILE A 45 -2.91 0.14 -8.19
C ILE A 45 -1.73 -0.80 -7.98
N ASP A 46 -0.53 -0.27 -8.16
CA ASP A 46 0.70 -1.02 -7.96
C ASP A 46 1.17 -0.94 -6.50
N VAL A 47 1.46 -2.11 -5.91
CA VAL A 47 1.92 -2.22 -4.52
C VAL A 47 3.17 -3.09 -4.41
N ILE A 48 4.10 -2.68 -3.55
CA ILE A 48 5.24 -3.49 -3.12
C ILE A 48 4.99 -3.87 -1.66
N VAL A 49 5.23 -5.14 -1.37
CA VAL A 49 5.22 -5.66 0.00
C VAL A 49 6.58 -6.23 0.34
N GLN A 50 7.06 -5.89 1.53
CA GLN A 50 8.18 -6.59 2.15
C GLN A 50 7.61 -7.55 3.18
N SER A 51 7.91 -8.84 3.05
CA SER A 51 7.60 -9.80 4.11
C SER A 51 8.58 -9.61 5.27
N ARG A 52 8.09 -9.88 6.49
CA ARG A 52 8.94 -10.17 7.64
C ARG A 52 9.62 -11.50 7.38
N ASP A 53 10.77 -11.47 6.73
CA ASP A 53 11.58 -12.68 6.59
C ASP A 53 12.97 -12.54 7.19
N GLY A 54 13.28 -13.55 8.00
CA GLY A 54 14.62 -14.04 8.21
C GLY A 54 14.93 -15.30 7.40
N ILE A 55 14.04 -15.84 6.52
CA ILE A 55 14.34 -17.03 5.71
C ILE A 55 13.56 -17.00 4.37
N HIS A 56 14.28 -16.80 3.26
CA HIS A 56 13.90 -17.37 1.95
C HIS A 56 14.47 -18.79 1.84
#